data_AF-A0A0R1PHW7-F1
#
_entry.id   AF-A0A0R1PHW7-F1
#
_cell.length_a   1.000
_cell.length_b   1.000
_cell.length_c   1.000
_cell.angle_alpha   90.00
_cell.angle_beta   90.00
_cell.angle_gamma   90.00
#
_symmetry.space_group_name_H-M   'P 1'
#
loop_
_entity.id
_entity.type
_entity.pdbx_description
1 polymer ?
#
loop_
_entity_poly.entity_id
_entity_poly.type
_entity_poly.pdbx_seq_one_letter_code
_entity_poly.pdbx_strand_id
1 'polypeptide(L)' 'MYPILRRLKKEGWLSTYDEAYEGRNRRYYKITGLGREQLDRIRKNWQELKSATDTILEGNNE' A
#
# COMPACT_ATOMS: atom_id res chain seq x y z
N MET A 1 -5.16 11.23 3.40
CA MET A 1 -5.45 9.81 3.75
C MET A 1 -6.74 9.29 3.11
N TYR A 2 -7.90 9.95 3.29
CA TYR A 2 -9.19 9.48 2.75
C TYR A 2 -9.26 9.26 1.22
N PRO A 3 -8.71 10.12 0.36
CA PRO A 3 -8.74 9.89 -1.10
C PRO A 3 -8.01 8.61 -1.51
N ILE A 4 -6.89 8.31 -0.84
CA ILE A 4 -6.10 7.10 -1.07
C ILE A 4 -6.90 5.88 -0.65
N LEU A 5 -7.46 5.85 0.56
CA LEU A 5 -8.28 4.73 1.03
C LEU A 5 -9.51 4.47 0.14
N ARG A 6 -10.17 5.53 -0.34
CA ARG A 6 -11.28 5.42 -1.30
C ARG A 6 -10.82 4.79 -2.62
N ARG A 7 -9.68 5.22 -3.16
CA ARG A 7 -9.10 4.63 -4.38
C ARG A 7 -8.76 3.16 -4.15
N LEU A 8 -8.03 2.83 -3.08
CA LEU A 8 -7.65 1.45 -2.77
C LEU A 8 -8.87 0.53 -2.57
N LYS A 9 -9.96 1.06 -1.99
CA LYS A 9 -11.24 0.34 -1.93
C LYS A 9 -11.86 0.16 -3.33
N LYS A 10 -11.87 1.21 -4.15
CA LYS A 10 -12.41 1.18 -5.53
C LYS A 10 -11.68 0.14 -6.39
N GLU A 11 -10.37 0.00 -6.24
CA GLU A 11 -9.55 -1.02 -6.91
C GLU A 11 -9.70 -2.43 -6.31
N GLY A 12 -10.50 -2.59 -5.24
CA GLY A 12 -10.72 -3.87 -4.57
C GLY A 12 -9.56 -4.32 -3.66
N TRP A 13 -8.57 -3.46 -3.41
CA TRP A 13 -7.41 -3.79 -2.57
C TRP A 13 -7.72 -3.69 -1.08
N LEU A 14 -8.74 -2.90 -0.73
CA LEU A 14 -9.30 -2.82 0.62
C LEU A 14 -10.79 -3.14 0.62
N SER A 15 -11.25 -3.86 1.65
CA SER A 15 -12.65 -3.93 2.05
C SER A 15 -12.93 -3.01 3.23
N THR A 16 -14.20 -2.74 3.52
CA THR A 16 -14.62 -1.95 4.68
C THR A 16 -15.71 -2.63 5.46
N TYR A 17 -15.69 -2.47 6.77
CA TYR A 17 -16.76 -2.86 7.67
C TYR A 17 -16.95 -1.79 8.75
N ASP A 18 -18.16 -1.69 9.29
CA ASP A 18 -18.49 -0.73 10.34
C ASP A 18 -18.57 -1.49 11.67
N GLU A 19 -17.93 -0.97 12.72
CA GLU A 19 -17.88 -1.56 14.05
C GLU A 19 -18.03 -0.46 15.10
N ALA A 20 -18.80 -0.75 16.16
CA ALA A 20 -18.96 0.17 17.28
C ALA A 20 -17.68 0.16 18.12
N TYR A 21 -17.08 1.33 18.30
CA TYR A 21 -15.90 1.50 19.12
C TYR A 21 -16.00 2.82 19.90
N GLU A 22 -15.92 2.73 21.23
CA GLU A 22 -16.08 3.86 22.15
C GLU A 22 -17.38 4.64 21.91
N GLY A 23 -18.50 3.92 21.80
CA GLY A 23 -19.84 4.51 21.64
C GLY A 23 -20.09 5.16 20.28
N ARG A 24 -19.19 5.01 19.31
CA ARG A 24 -19.36 5.53 17.93
C ARG A 24 -19.12 4.43 16.91
N ASN A 25 -19.95 4.37 15.88
CA ASN A 25 -19.66 3.52 14.72
C ASN A 25 -18.47 4.08 13.95
N ARG A 26 -17.43 3.25 13.81
CA ARG A 26 -16.23 3.56 13.04
C ARG A 26 -16.17 2.64 11.83
N ARG A 27 -15.73 3.21 10.71
CA ARG A 27 -15.46 2.45 9.49
C ARG A 27 -14.01 1.98 9.50
N TYR A 28 -13.81 0.67 9.52
CA TYR A 28 -12.51 0.04 9.41
C TYR A 28 -12.22 -0.39 7.98
N TYR A 29 -10.94 -0.43 7.63
CA TYR A 29 -10.45 -0.90 6.34
C TYR A 29 -9.62 -2.15 6.55
N LYS A 30 -9.80 -3.16 5.71
CA LYS A 30 -9.06 -4.41 5.76
C LYS A 30 -8.47 -4.73 4.40
N ILE A 31 -7.20 -5.12 4.37
CA ILE A 31 -6.56 -5.56 3.12
C ILE A 31 -7.21 -6.85 2.62
N THR A 32 -7.54 -6.89 1.33
CA THR A 32 -8.11 -8.07 0.68
C THR A 32 -6.99 -9.01 0.17
N GLY A 33 -7.35 -10.18 -0.36
CA GLY A 33 -6.39 -11.06 -1.05
C GLY A 33 -5.73 -10.34 -2.24
N LEU A 34 -6.55 -9.71 -3.10
CA LEU A 34 -6.07 -8.90 -4.22
C LEU A 34 -5.15 -7.75 -3.74
N GLY A 35 -5.50 -7.10 -2.63
CA GLY A 35 -4.67 -6.05 -2.06
C GLY A 35 -3.31 -6.53 -1.60
N ARG A 36 -3.20 -7.76 -1.07
CA ARG A 36 -1.92 -8.37 -0.69
C ARG A 36 -1.06 -8.66 -1.91
N GLU A 37 -1.63 -9.23 -2.96
CA GLU A 37 -0.91 -9.49 -4.22
C GLU A 37 -0.35 -8.19 -4.83
N GLN A 38 -1.14 -7.12 -4.82
CA GLN A 38 -0.71 -5.81 -5.34
C GLN A 38 0.35 -5.17 -4.44
N LEU A 39 0.21 -5.31 -3.12
CA LEU A 39 1.24 -4.86 -2.18
C LEU A 39 2.58 -5.53 -2.43
N ASP A 40 2.59 -6.84 -2.71
CA ASP A 40 3.82 -7.57 -2.99
C ASP A 40 4.45 -7.15 -4.33
N ARG A 41 3.64 -6.85 -5.36
CA ARG A 41 4.14 -6.25 -6.60
C ARG A 41 4.76 -4.87 -6.36
N ILE A 42 4.09 -4.00 -5.61
CA ILE A 42 4.61 -2.66 -5.27
C ILE A 42 5.94 -2.77 -4.52
N ARG A 43 6.04 -3.71 -3.57
CA ARG A 43 7.29 -3.97 -2.83
C ARG A 43 8.41 -4.43 -3.74
N LYS A 44 8.13 -5.34 -4.67
CA LYS A 44 9.13 -5.82 -5.64
C LYS A 44 9.65 -4.67 -6.51
N ASN A 45 8.73 -3.89 -7.09
CA ASN A 45 9.08 -2.72 -7.92
C ASN A 45 9.89 -1.69 -7.12
N TRP A 46 9.56 -1.49 -5.84
CA TRP A 46 10.32 -0.60 -4.96
C TRP A 46 11.75 -1.09 -4.75
N GLN A 47 11.95 -2.39 -4.52
CA GLN A 47 13.31 -2.94 -4.38
C GLN A 47 14.12 -2.77 -5.67
N GLU A 48 13.52 -3.03 -6.84
CA GLU A 48 14.18 -2.82 -8.12
C GLU A 48 14.59 -1.35 -8.33
N LEU A 49 13.68 -0.41 -8.05
CA LEU A 49 13.96 1.03 -8.13
C LEU A 49 15.07 1.44 -7.16
N LYS A 50 15.00 0.94 -5.92
CA LYS A 50 16.01 1.22 -4.90
C LYS A 50 17.38 0.72 -5.34
N SER A 51 17.50 -0.54 -5.76
CA SER A 51 18.77 -1.10 -6.23
C SER A 51 19.36 -0.34 -7.43
N ALA A 52 18.52 0.08 -8.38
CA ALA A 52 18.96 0.90 -9.51
C ALA A 52 19.48 2.27 -9.03
N THR A 53 18.81 2.88 -8.05
CA THR A 53 19.23 4.17 -7.47
C THR A 53 20.54 4.03 -6.70
N ASP A 54 20.66 2.99 -5.87
CA ASP A 54 21.88 2.68 -5.11
C ASP A 54 23.07 2.49 -6.07
N THR A 55 22.88 1.77 -7.18
CA THR A 55 23.92 1.58 -8.22
C THR A 55 24.38 2.91 -8.84
N ILE A 56 23.45 3.83 -9.12
CA ILE A 56 23.79 5.16 -9.67
C ILE A 56 24.57 5.99 -8.64
N LEU A 57 24.18 5.91 -7.36
CA LEU A 57 24.82 6.67 -6.29
C LEU A 57 26.21 6.13 -5.92
N GLU A 58 26.40 4.81 -5.98
CA GLU A 58 27.69 4.15 -5.73
C GLU A 58 28.65 4.26 -6.94
N GLY A 59 28.11 4.47 -8.14
CA GLY A 59 28.83 4.53 -9.42
C GLY A 59 29.56 5.85 -9.76
N ASN A 60 29.89 6.69 -8.78
CA ASN A 60 30.69 7.92 -8.98
C ASN A 60 31.94 7.98 -8.08
N ASN A 61 32.54 6.82 -7.77
CA ASN A 61 33.86 6.71 -7.13
C ASN A 61 34.94 6.18 -8.09
N GLU A 62 34.94 6.64 -9.34
CA GLU A 62 36.12 6.64 -10.22
C GLU A 62 36.61 8.07 -10.45
#